data_AF-A0A392Q4T1-F1
#
_entry.id   AF-A0A392Q4T1-F1
#
_cell.length_a   1.000
_cell.length_b   1.000
_cell.length_c   1.000
_cell.angle_alpha   90.00
_cell.angle_beta   90.00
_cell.angle_gamma   90.00
#
_symmetry.space_group_name_H-M   'P 1'
#
loop_
_entity.id
_entity.type
_entity.pdbx_description
1 polymer ?
#
loop_
_entity_poly.entity_id
_entity_poly.type
_entity_poly.pdbx_seq_one_letter_code
_entity_poly.pdbx_strand_id
1 'polypeptide(L)' 'VNCLAFNPFNEWIVATGSTDKTVKLWDLRKISNPLHTFDCHKEEVFQVGWNPKNETVLASCCLGRRLMVWDLS' A
#
# COMPACT_ATOMS: atom_id res chain seq x y z
N VAL A 1 -4.36 7.69 8.81
CA VAL A 1 -4.17 7.21 7.42
C VAL A 1 -3.79 8.42 6.59
N ASN A 2 -2.59 8.40 6.01
CA ASN A 2 -2.01 9.59 5.37
C ASN A 2 -2.22 9.59 3.86
N CYS A 3 -2.28 8.39 3.26
CA CYS A 3 -2.44 8.22 1.83
C CYS A 3 -3.22 6.95 1.50
N LEU A 4 -3.81 6.93 0.31
CA LEU A 4 -4.48 5.79 -0.29
C LEU A 4 -4.23 5.76 -1.79
N ALA A 5 -4.25 4.57 -2.40
CA ALA A 5 -4.14 4.39 -3.84
C ALA A 5 -4.95 3.18 -4.31
N PHE A 6 -5.75 3.38 -5.35
CA PHE A 6 -6.49 2.31 -6.04
C PHE A 6 -5.56 1.54 -6.99
N ASN A 7 -5.74 0.23 -7.06
CA ASN A 7 -5.09 -0.57 -8.09
C ASN A 7 -5.69 -0.23 -9.47
N PRO A 8 -4.86 0.06 -10.50
CA PRO A 8 -5.35 0.45 -11.83
C PRO A 8 -5.96 -0.70 -12.63
N PHE A 9 -5.73 -1.96 -12.25
CA PHE A 9 -6.24 -3.15 -12.91
C PHE A 9 -7.39 -3.83 -12.14
N ASN A 10 -7.40 -3.72 -10.82
CA ASN A 10 -8.43 -4.31 -9.97
C ASN A 10 -9.17 -3.25 -9.14
N GLU A 11 -10.40 -2.95 -9.53
CA GLU A 11 -11.25 -1.91 -8.91
C GLU A 11 -11.56 -2.17 -7.41
N TRP A 12 -11.41 -3.41 -6.94
CA TRP A 12 -11.71 -3.80 -5.56
C TRP A 12 -10.50 -3.70 -4.64
N ILE A 13 -9.31 -3.48 -5.19
CA ILE A 13 -8.06 -3.49 -4.43
C ILE A 13 -7.58 -2.07 -4.15
N VAL A 14 -7.34 -1.79 -2.88
CA VAL A 14 -6.83 -0.50 -2.41
C VAL A 14 -5.66 -0.71 -1.47
N ALA A 15 -4.63 0.12 -1.61
CA ALA A 15 -3.53 0.19 -0.67
C ALA A 15 -3.61 1.49 0.14
N THR A 16 -3.31 1.42 1.44
CA THR A 16 -3.31 2.58 2.35
C THR A 16 -2.00 2.66 3.11
N GLY A 17 -1.47 3.87 3.32
CA GLY A 17 -0.31 4.14 4.16
C GLY A 17 -0.68 4.92 5.42
N SER A 18 0.02 4.64 6.52
CA SER A 18 -0.32 5.15 7.85
C SER A 18 0.91 5.57 8.68
N THR A 19 0.67 6.43 9.67
CA THR A 19 1.64 6.84 10.71
C THR A 19 2.00 5.68 11.64
N ASP A 20 1.20 4.61 11.65
CA ASP A 20 1.57 3.34 12.31
C ASP A 20 2.72 2.58 11.63
N LYS A 21 3.32 3.17 10.58
CA LYS A 21 4.47 2.65 9.83
C LYS A 21 4.12 1.44 8.96
N THR A 22 2.84 1.18 8.73
CA THR A 22 2.37 0.08 7.90
C THR A 22 1.78 0.56 6.57
N VAL A 23 1.89 -0.30 5.57
CA VAL A 23 1.03 -0.25 4.39
C VAL A 23 0.05 -1.41 4.48
N LYS A 24 -1.24 -1.15 4.28
CA LYS A 24 -2.28 -2.18 4.30
C LYS A 24 -2.92 -2.31 2.94
N LEU A 25 -3.17 -3.56 2.54
CA LEU A 25 -3.90 -3.91 1.34
C LEU A 25 -5.32 -4.29 1.72
N TRP A 26 -6.31 -3.80 0.97
CA TRP A 26 -7.72 -3.96 1.27
C TRP A 26 -8.48 -4.48 0.06
N ASP A 27 -9.44 -5.36 0.31
CA ASP A 27 -10.52 -5.68 -0.62
C ASP A 27 -11.76 -4.87 -0.22
N LEU A 28 -12.27 -4.03 -1.12
CA LEU A 28 -13.47 -3.23 -0.90
C LEU A 28 -14.72 -4.09 -0.70
N ARG A 29 -14.74 -5.33 -1.21
CA ARG A 29 -15.83 -6.29 -0.97
C ARG A 29 -15.83 -6.81 0.47
N LYS A 30 -14.68 -6.75 1.16
CA LYS A 30 -14.49 -7.23 2.54
C LYS A 30 -13.59 -6.29 3.33
N ILE A 31 -14.10 -5.10 3.63
CA ILE A 31 -13.31 -4.05 4.28
C ILE A 31 -13.03 -4.27 5.79
N SER A 32 -13.66 -5.29 6.40
CA SER A 32 -13.53 -5.52 7.84
C SER A 32 -12.12 -5.91 8.28
N ASN A 33 -11.35 -6.54 7.40
CA ASN A 33 -9.97 -6.92 7.66
C ASN A 33 -9.09 -6.62 6.45
N PRO A 34 -7.84 -6.17 6.66
CA PRO A 34 -6.90 -6.02 5.57
C PRO A 34 -6.56 -7.41 4.99
N LEU A 35 -6.40 -7.47 3.68
CA LEU A 35 -5.87 -8.65 2.98
C LEU A 35 -4.43 -8.93 3.41
N HIS A 36 -3.64 -7.87 3.55
CA HIS A 36 -2.25 -7.96 3.94
C HIS A 36 -1.81 -6.69 4.67
N THR A 37 -0.80 -6.82 5.54
CA THR A 37 -0.15 -5.71 6.24
C THR A 37 1.35 -5.81 6.01
N PHE A 38 1.90 -4.80 5.34
CA PHE A 38 3.34 -4.64 5.14
C PHE A 38 3.89 -3.77 6.27
N ASP A 39 4.77 -4.34 7.09
CA ASP A 39 5.27 -3.76 8.34
C ASP A 39 6.79 -3.47 8.32
N CYS A 40 7.41 -3.42 7.13
CA CYS A 40 8.87 -3.24 7.04
C CYS A 40 9.34 -1.78 7.19
N HIS A 41 8.44 -0.78 7.04
CA HIS A 41 8.81 0.62 7.17
C HIS A 41 9.16 0.96 8.63
N LYS A 42 10.23 1.74 8.81
CA LYS A 42 10.70 2.15 10.15
C LYS A 42 10.11 3.48 10.62
N GLU A 43 9.52 4.22 9.69
CA GLU A 43 8.95 5.55 9.90
C GLU A 43 7.59 5.65 9.22
N GLU A 44 6.90 6.75 9.46
CA GLU A 44 5.57 7.02 8.94
C GLU A 44 5.52 6.94 7.41
N VAL A 45 4.52 6.21 6.90
CA VAL A 45 4.26 6.14 5.46
C VAL A 45 3.39 7.33 5.06
N PHE A 46 3.86 8.10 4.08
CA PHE A 46 3.15 9.29 3.61
C PHE A 46 2.63 9.16 2.18
N GLN A 47 3.14 8.20 1.40
CA GLN A 47 2.65 7.96 0.04
C GLN A 47 2.75 6.49 -0.34
N VAL A 48 1.74 6.04 -1.09
CA VAL A 48 1.65 4.73 -1.72
C VAL A 48 1.24 4.97 -3.17
N GLY A 49 1.76 4.18 -4.10
CA GLY A 49 1.40 4.25 -5.51
C GLY A 49 1.50 2.88 -6.16
N TRP A 50 0.55 2.59 -7.05
CA TRP A 50 0.56 1.37 -7.85
C TRP A 50 1.35 1.55 -9.14
N ASN A 51 1.93 0.46 -9.62
CA ASN A 51 2.53 0.44 -10.93
C ASN A 51 1.41 0.48 -12.00
N PRO A 52 1.42 1.45 -12.93
CA PRO A 52 0.40 1.55 -13.96
C PRO A 52 0.52 0.47 -15.06
N LYS A 53 1.60 -0.32 -15.06
CA LYS A 53 1.88 -1.37 -16.05
C LYS A 53 1.83 -2.79 -15.49
N ASN A 54 2.00 -2.96 -14.17
CA ASN A 54 1.98 -4.26 -13.53
C ASN A 54 0.98 -4.25 -12.36
N GLU A 55 -0.01 -5.12 -12.42
CA GLU A 55 -1.08 -5.20 -11.42
C GLU A 55 -0.63 -5.61 -10.03
N THR A 56 0.48 -6.35 -9.92
CA THR A 56 0.97 -6.91 -8.66
C THR A 56 1.97 -6.00 -7.96
N VAL A 57 2.41 -4.92 -8.61
CA VAL A 57 3.50 -4.09 -8.09
C VAL A 57 2.98 -2.78 -7.52
N LEU A 58 3.39 -2.48 -6.29
CA LEU A 58 3.16 -1.18 -5.67
C LEU A 58 4.44 -0.67 -4.99
N ALA A 59 4.52 0.63 -4.79
CA ALA A 59 5.61 1.27 -4.07
C ALA A 59 5.06 2.12 -2.93
N SER A 60 5.85 2.25 -1.88
CA SER A 60 5.55 3.13 -0.76
C SER A 60 6.81 3.81 -0.25
N CYS A 61 6.67 5.03 0.25
CA CYS A 61 7.78 5.78 0.81
C CYS A 61 7.45 6.31 2.21
N CYS A 62 8.49 6.38 3.04
CA CYS A 62 8.41 6.83 4.41
C CYS A 62 9.37 7.98 4.70
N LEU A 63 9.12 8.69 5.81
CA LEU A 63 9.90 9.86 6.24
C LEU A 63 11.41 9.55 6.37
N GLY A 64 11.75 8.30 6.67
CA GLY A 64 13.12 7.79 6.79
C GLY A 64 13.92 7.70 5.49
N ARG A 65 13.51 8.41 4.42
CA ARG A 65 14.14 8.44 3.08
C ARG A 65 14.25 7.06 2.44
N ARG A 66 13.37 6.14 2.81
CA ARG A 66 13.30 4.80 2.21
C ARG A 66 12.08 4.70 1.32
N LEU A 67 12.30 4.15 0.14
CA LEU A 67 11.26 3.68 -0.76
C LEU A 67 11.31 2.16 -0.78
N MET A 68 10.16 1.52 -0.68
CA MET A 68 9.99 0.08 -0.75
C MET A 68 9.10 -0.23 -1.95
N VAL A 69 9.50 -1.24 -2.71
CA VAL A 69 8.70 -1.81 -3.80
C VAL A 69 8.24 -3.18 -3.32
N TRP A 70 6.95 -3.45 -3.51
CA TRP A 70 6.30 -4.69 -3.11
C TRP A 70 5.78 -5.36 -4.37
N ASP A 71 6.07 -6.64 -4.50
CA ASP A 71 5.47 -7.51 -5.50
C ASP A 71 4.51 -8.46 -4.80
N LEU A 72 3.28 -8.54 -5.30
CA LEU A 72 2.19 -9.37 -4.75
C LEU A 72 2.11 -10.75 -5.41
N SER A 73 2.97 -11.04 -6.40
CA SER A 73 3.03 -12.33 -7.10
C SER A 73 3.44 -13.49 -6.21
#